data_AF-A0A7C1N2A3-F1
#
_entry.id   AF-A0A7C1N2A3-F1
#
_cell.length_a   1.000
_cell.length_b   1.000
_cell.length_c   1.000
_cell.angle_alpha   90.00
_cell.angle_beta   90.00
_cell.angle_gamma   90.00
#
_symmetry.space_group_name_H-M   'P 1'
#
loop_
_entity.id
_entity.type
_entity.pdbx_description
1 polymer ?
#
loop_
_entity_poly.entity_id
_entity_poly.type
_entity_poly.pdbx_seq_one_letter_code
_entity_poly.pdbx_strand_id
1 'polypeptide(L)' 'MRANKRSFDELRPMKIKPDYLDFADGSALIEIGKTRIVAAATIEEKVPPFLKKSGTGWITAEYSML' A
#
# COMPACT_ATOMS: atom_id res chain seq x y z
N MET A 1 -0.65 8.41 -30.13
CA MET A 1 -0.37 7.07 -29.57
C MET A 1 0.46 7.24 -28.30
N ARG A 2 0.14 6.57 -27.19
CA ARG A 2 0.93 6.69 -25.93
C ARG A 2 2.33 6.11 -26.14
N ALA A 3 3.32 6.60 -25.39
CA ALA A 3 4.73 6.20 -25.52
C ALA A 3 5.00 4.69 -25.41
N ASN A 4 4.06 3.94 -24.81
CA ASN A 4 4.14 2.50 -24.65
C ASN A 4 3.08 1.71 -25.43
N LYS A 5 2.57 2.28 -26.54
CA LYS A 5 1.60 1.66 -27.46
C LYS A 5 0.28 1.20 -26.83
N ARG A 6 -0.01 1.63 -25.60
CA ARG A 6 -1.26 1.34 -24.91
C ARG A 6 -2.40 2.21 -25.42
N SER A 7 -3.62 1.68 -25.32
CA SER A 7 -4.85 2.44 -25.57
C SER A 7 -5.04 3.56 -24.53
N PHE A 8 -5.95 4.49 -24.81
CA PHE A 8 -6.21 5.64 -23.93
C PHE A 8 -6.82 5.22 -22.59
N ASP A 9 -7.61 4.14 -22.61
CA ASP A 9 -8.32 3.51 -21.50
C ASP A 9 -7.54 2.34 -20.86
N GLU A 10 -6.42 1.93 -21.45
CA GLU A 10 -5.63 0.82 -20.94
C GLU A 10 -4.72 1.25 -19.77
N LEU A 11 -4.79 0.51 -18.65
CA LEU A 11 -3.90 0.68 -17.50
C LEU A 11 -2.46 0.23 -17.80
N ARG A 12 -1.50 0.54 -16.92
CA ARG A 12 -0.15 -0.03 -17.03
C ARG A 12 -0.19 -1.48 -16.52
N PRO A 13 0.73 -2.36 -16.97
CA PRO A 13 0.85 -3.70 -16.39
C PRO A 13 0.99 -3.62 -14.87
N MET A 14 0.19 -4.40 -14.16
CA MET A 14 0.09 -4.39 -12.71
C MET A 14 0.42 -5.75 -12.14
N LYS A 15 1.22 -5.78 -11.07
CA LYS A 15 1.52 -6.98 -10.29
C LYS A 15 1.50 -6.65 -8.81
N ILE A 16 0.89 -7.51 -8.01
CA ILE A 16 0.96 -7.46 -6.55
C ILE A 16 1.63 -8.76 -6.10
N LYS A 17 2.71 -8.63 -5.34
CA LYS A 17 3.37 -9.75 -4.66
C LYS A 17 3.16 -9.59 -3.15
N PRO A 18 2.24 -10.35 -2.53
CA PRO A 18 2.10 -10.42 -1.07
C PRO A 18 3.36 -10.96 -0.39
N ASP A 19 3.44 -10.81 0.93
CA ASP A 19 4.49 -11.35 1.80
C ASP A 19 5.90 -10.95 1.31
N TYR A 20 6.08 -9.64 1.08
CA TYR A 20 7.32 -9.09 0.54
C TYR A 20 8.38 -8.77 1.59
N LEU A 21 7.95 -8.38 2.80
CA LEU A 21 8.78 -8.09 3.96
C LEU A 21 8.56 -9.17 5.02
N ASP A 22 9.65 -9.63 5.64
CA ASP A 22 9.61 -10.73 6.61
C ASP A 22 9.04 -10.32 7.98
N PHE A 23 9.11 -9.04 8.33
CA PHE A 23 8.84 -8.55 9.70
C PHE A 23 7.54 -7.74 9.84
N ALA A 24 6.84 -7.45 8.74
CA ALA A 24 5.56 -6.75 8.81
C ALA A 24 4.42 -7.76 8.98
N ASP A 25 3.39 -7.42 9.76
CA ASP A 25 2.21 -8.28 9.94
C ASP A 25 1.50 -8.56 8.60
N GLY A 26 1.54 -7.59 7.69
CA GLY A 26 1.20 -7.77 6.29
C GLY A 26 2.07 -6.90 5.40
N SER A 27 2.45 -7.41 4.24
CA SER A 27 3.21 -6.62 3.28
C SER A 27 2.94 -7.01 1.83
N ALA A 28 3.15 -6.07 0.91
CA ALA A 28 3.10 -6.33 -0.52
C ALA A 28 4.05 -5.42 -1.31
N LEU A 29 4.65 -5.97 -2.35
CA LEU A 29 5.27 -5.20 -3.44
C LEU A 29 4.23 -5.01 -4.54
N ILE A 30 3.92 -3.75 -4.84
CA ILE A 30 2.99 -3.35 -5.89
C ILE A 30 3.80 -2.73 -7.03
N GLU A 31 3.69 -3.31 -8.22
CA GLU A 31 4.36 -2.84 -9.43
C GLU A 31 3.31 -2.38 -10.45
N ILE A 32 3.43 -1.14 -10.93
CA ILE A 32 2.52 -0.52 -11.92
C ILE A 32 3.38 0.10 -13.04
N GLY A 33 3.71 -0.71 -14.05
CA GLY A 33 4.75 -0.38 -15.02
C GLY A 33 6.10 -0.15 -14.35
N LYS A 34 6.62 1.09 -14.40
CA LYS A 34 7.88 1.46 -13.73
C LYS A 34 7.69 1.93 -12.27
N THR A 35 6.46 2.18 -11.85
CA THR A 35 6.17 2.57 -10.47
C THR A 35 6.24 1.34 -9.59
N ARG A 36 7.04 1.39 -8.53
CA ARG A 36 7.13 0.34 -7.51
C ARG A 36 6.82 0.93 -6.15
N ILE A 37 5.98 0.25 -5.38
CA ILE A 37 5.54 0.66 -4.06
C ILE A 37 5.68 -0.55 -3.15
N VAL A 38 6.38 -0.39 -2.04
CA VAL A 38 6.34 -1.35 -0.93
C VAL A 38 5.30 -0.84 0.05
N ALA A 39 4.29 -1.65 0.33
CA ALA A 39 3.28 -1.37 1.33
C ALA A 39 3.47 -2.35 2.50
N ALA A 40 3.48 -1.83 3.72
CA ALA A 40 3.52 -2.59 4.95
C ALA A 40 2.33 -2.20 5.83
N ALA A 41 1.75 -3.17 6.52
CA ALA A 41 0.72 -3.00 7.53
C ALA A 41 1.23 -3.60 8.84
N THR A 42 1.05 -2.86 9.92
CA THR A 42 1.42 -3.25 11.28
C THR A 42 0.22 -3.03 12.18
N ILE A 43 -0.05 -3.98 13.08
CA ILE A 43 -1.13 -3.91 14.04
C ILE A 43 -0.56 -3.37 15.36
N GLU A 44 -1.18 -2.31 15.88
CA GLU A 44 -0.90 -1.80 17.22
C GLU A 44 -2.16 -1.92 18.07
N GLU A 45 -2.01 -2.42 19.31
CA GLU A 45 -3.10 -2.49 20.30
C GLU A 45 -3.38 -1.12 20.95
N LYS A 46 -3.44 -0.06 20.13
CA LYS A 46 -3.65 1.32 20.57
C LYS A 46 -4.44 2.09 19.54
N VAL A 47 -5.29 2.99 20.04
CA VAL A 47 -5.99 3.98 19.24
C VAL A 47 -5.56 5.40 19.63
N PRO A 48 -5.70 6.39 18.73
CA PRO A 48 -5.50 7.79 19.07
C PRO A 48 -6.34 8.24 20.27
N PRO A 49 -5.89 9.25 21.05
CA PRO A 49 -6.59 9.68 22.26
C PRO A 49 -8.07 10.05 22.08
N PHE A 50 -8.43 10.61 20.93
CA PHE A 50 -9.80 11.02 20.61
C PHE A 50 -10.75 9.84 20.32
N LEU A 51 -10.23 8.61 20.15
CA LEU A 51 -11.00 7.37 19.97
C LEU A 51 -10.97 6.47 21.20
N LYS A 52 -10.37 6.92 22.31
CA LYS A 52 -10.40 6.13 23.54
C LYS A 52 -11.84 5.88 23.98
N LYS A 53 -12.15 4.62 24.27
CA LYS A 53 -13.48 4.13 24.72
C LYS A 53 -14.60 4.19 23.66
N SER A 54 -14.29 4.48 22.40
CA SER A 54 -15.32 4.46 21.33
C SER A 54 -15.70 3.03 20.90
N GLY A 55 -14.86 2.03 21.18
CA GLY A 55 -15.03 0.66 20.69
C GLY A 55 -14.70 0.49 19.19
N THR A 56 -14.11 1.51 18.56
CA THR A 56 -13.75 1.50 17.12
C THR A 56 -12.24 1.44 16.91
N GLY A 57 -11.82 0.81 15.82
CA GLY A 57 -10.41 0.82 15.38
C GLY A 57 -10.00 2.12 14.69
N TRP A 58 -8.72 2.19 14.30
CA TRP A 58 -8.14 3.29 13.55
C TRP A 58 -7.15 2.78 12.51
N ILE A 59 -7.09 3.43 11.35
CA ILE A 59 -6.07 3.17 10.32
C ILE A 59 -5.40 4.51 10.00
N THR A 60 -4.08 4.49 9.94
CA THR A 60 -3.28 5.60 9.46
C THR A 60 -2.23 5.08 8.48
N ALA A 61 -1.63 5.97 7.71
CA ALA A 61 -0.63 5.62 6.71
C ALA A 61 0.46 6.69 6.67
N GLU A 62 1.68 6.23 6.49
CA GLU A 62 2.84 7.07 6.21
C GLU A 62 3.31 6.83 4.77
N TYR A 63 3.97 7.83 4.19
CA TYR A 63 4.46 7.77 2.83
C TYR A 63 5.85 8.38 2.72
N SER A 64 6.75 7.67 2.05
CA SER A 64 8.10 8.13 1.73
C SER A 64 8.46 7.75 0.30
N MET A 65 9.06 8.68 -0.44
CA MET A 65 9.74 8.36 -1.71
C MET A 65 11.24 8.20 -1.45
N LEU A 66 11.80 7.13 -1.98
CA LEU A 66 13.25 6.90 -2.09
C LEU A 66 13.72 7.27 -3.50
#